data_AF-A0A350JJ79-F1
#
_entry.id   AF-A0A350JJ79-F1
#
_cell.length_a   1.000
_cell.length_b   1.000
_cell.length_c   1.000
_cell.angle_alpha   90.00
_cell.angle_beta   90.00
_cell.angle_gamma   90.00
#
_symmetry.space_group_name_H-M   'P 1'
#
loop_
_entity.id
_entity.type
_entity.pdbx_description
1 polymer ?
#
loop_
_entity_poly.entity_id
_entity_poly.type
_entity_poly.pdbx_seq_one_letter_code
_entity_poly.pdbx_strand_id
1 'polypeptide(L)'
;MKHFIFLLVVLFPIGICAKVPMVADHVQGQVILLLEKEASIEVVSIDLSKTLRAEVEWAKPLSLSMNIWLLQFPVFLEDAEILHQASRQKGVLISQFNHTNLDIRSLPNDSLFYKQWALLNDGTNGGAGTADIDAESAWDITTGGLTPFGDTIVVAVIDMGFDLDHEDLVENMFFNYNEIDGNGMDDDGNGYVDDVQGWDFYNNDPVQPTNSHGTHVAGTIGARGDNNIGVTGVNWNVKILP
;
A
#
# COMPACT_ATOMS: atom_id res chain seq x y z
N MET A 1 50.56 -2.28 64.80
CA MET A 1 49.55 -1.63 63.93
C MET A 1 48.68 -2.71 63.34
N LYS A 2 47.38 -2.73 63.68
CA LYS A 2 46.42 -3.72 63.17
C LYS A 2 45.97 -3.29 61.77
N HIS A 3 46.15 -4.14 60.76
CA HIS A 3 45.59 -3.92 59.43
C HIS A 3 44.26 -4.67 59.31
N PHE A 4 43.17 -3.91 59.20
CA PHE A 4 41.85 -4.41 58.85
C PHE A 4 41.79 -4.55 57.32
N ILE A 5 41.57 -5.77 56.83
CA ILE A 5 41.28 -6.03 55.42
C ILE A 5 39.76 -5.88 55.25
N PHE A 6 39.34 -4.88 54.46
CA PHE A 6 37.96 -4.70 54.05
C PHE A 6 37.69 -5.59 52.84
N LEU A 7 36.82 -6.60 52.99
CA LEU A 7 36.34 -7.43 51.89
C LEU A 7 35.20 -6.67 51.18
N LEU A 8 35.46 -6.17 49.97
CA LEU A 8 34.45 -5.53 49.13
C LEU A 8 33.65 -6.62 48.40
N VAL A 9 32.42 -6.90 48.86
CA VAL A 9 31.48 -7.78 48.15
C VAL A 9 30.80 -6.95 47.06
N VAL A 10 31.16 -7.20 45.80
CA VAL A 10 30.50 -6.62 44.63
C VAL A 10 29.28 -7.48 44.31
N LEU A 11 28.09 -6.99 44.67
CA LEU A 11 26.81 -7.55 44.24
C LEU A 11 26.53 -7.11 42.80
N PHE A 12 26.60 -8.05 41.85
CA PHE A 12 26.08 -7.84 40.50
C PHE A 12 24.55 -7.79 40.57
N PRO A 13 23.88 -6.72 40.10
CA PRO A 13 22.44 -6.76 39.93
C PRO A 13 22.14 -7.71 38.77
N ILE A 14 21.47 -8.83 39.07
CA ILE A 14 20.82 -9.66 38.06
C ILE A 14 19.72 -8.77 37.47
N GLY A 15 20.00 -8.19 36.30
CA GLY A 15 19.00 -7.49 35.51
C GLY A 15 17.93 -8.49 35.09
N ILE A 16 16.79 -8.46 35.76
CA ILE A 16 15.56 -9.03 35.23
C ILE A 16 15.23 -8.17 34.01
N CYS A 17 15.59 -8.66 32.83
CA CYS A 17 15.08 -8.12 31.57
C CYS A 17 13.58 -8.45 31.57
N ALA A 18 12.75 -7.51 32.05
CA ALA A 18 11.33 -7.55 31.79
C ALA A 18 11.19 -7.40 30.27
N LYS A 19 10.83 -8.48 29.58
CA LYS A 19 10.35 -8.42 28.21
C LYS A 19 9.22 -7.38 28.23
N VAL A 20 9.42 -6.26 27.54
CA VAL A 20 8.34 -5.33 27.21
C VAL A 20 7.23 -6.19 26.60
N PRO A 21 5.97 -6.11 27.07
CA PRO A 21 4.91 -6.86 26.43
C PRO A 21 4.80 -6.34 25.00
N MET A 22 5.26 -7.16 24.06
CA MET A 22 5.00 -6.95 22.65
C MET A 22 3.48 -6.95 22.53
N VAL A 23 2.89 -5.81 22.16
CA VAL A 23 1.48 -5.79 21.77
C VAL A 23 1.42 -6.70 20.55
N ALA A 24 0.91 -7.91 20.70
CA ALA A 24 0.78 -8.84 19.59
C ALA A 24 -0.06 -8.14 18.52
N ASP A 25 0.46 -8.06 17.31
CA ASP A 25 -0.20 -7.47 16.14
C ASP A 25 -1.29 -8.38 15.56
N HIS A 26 -1.58 -9.49 16.25
CA HIS A 26 -2.55 -10.51 15.90
C HIS A 26 -3.15 -11.20 17.15
N VAL A 27 -4.26 -11.90 16.95
CA VAL A 27 -4.92 -12.70 17.99
C VAL A 27 -4.14 -14.00 18.21
N GLN A 28 -3.68 -14.21 19.44
CA GLN A 28 -2.92 -15.41 19.83
C GLN A 28 -3.70 -16.70 19.54
N GLY A 29 -3.01 -17.69 18.97
CA GLY A 29 -3.55 -18.98 18.59
C GLY A 29 -4.44 -18.95 17.35
N GLN A 30 -4.61 -17.81 16.67
CA GLN A 30 -5.49 -17.69 15.51
C GLN A 30 -4.74 -17.56 14.19
N VAL A 31 -5.13 -18.39 13.22
CA VAL A 31 -4.63 -18.34 11.84
C VAL A 31 -5.78 -18.34 10.84
N ILE A 32 -5.62 -17.56 9.79
CA ILE A 32 -6.52 -17.52 8.63
C ILE A 32 -5.89 -18.38 7.53
N LEU A 33 -6.67 -19.31 6.99
CA LEU A 33 -6.26 -20.22 5.93
C LEU A 33 -7.11 -19.98 4.68
N LEU A 34 -6.48 -19.74 3.55
CA LEU A 34 -7.08 -19.95 2.23
C LEU A 34 -6.79 -21.39 1.82
N LEU A 35 -7.84 -22.18 1.61
CA LEU A 35 -7.71 -23.58 1.21
C LEU A 35 -7.82 -23.73 -0.31
N GLU A 36 -7.24 -24.81 -0.84
CA GLU A 36 -7.53 -25.26 -2.20
C GLU A 36 -9.03 -25.49 -2.37
N LYS A 37 -9.55 -25.30 -3.59
CA LYS A 37 -11.00 -25.35 -3.88
C LYS A 37 -11.69 -26.62 -3.37
N GLU A 38 -11.01 -27.76 -3.45
CA GLU A 38 -11.54 -29.08 -3.07
C GLU A 38 -11.05 -29.55 -1.70
N ALA A 39 -10.24 -28.76 -0.99
CA ALA A 39 -9.75 -29.12 0.33
C ALA A 39 -10.84 -28.93 1.40
N SER A 40 -10.99 -29.93 2.28
CA SER A 40 -11.90 -29.92 3.42
C SER A 40 -11.21 -29.37 4.65
N ILE A 41 -11.86 -28.42 5.33
CA ILE A 41 -11.31 -27.85 6.56
C ILE A 41 -11.25 -28.87 7.70
N GLU A 42 -12.15 -29.85 7.72
CA GLU A 42 -12.17 -30.93 8.70
C GLU A 42 -10.89 -31.78 8.59
N VAL A 43 -10.50 -32.13 7.35
CA VAL A 43 -9.27 -32.89 7.09
C VAL A 43 -8.04 -32.07 7.48
N VAL A 44 -7.98 -30.81 7.05
CA VAL A 44 -6.87 -29.89 7.37
C VAL A 44 -6.73 -29.72 8.89
N SER A 45 -7.84 -29.53 9.61
CA SER A 45 -7.85 -29.35 11.06
C SER A 45 -7.36 -30.59 11.80
N ILE A 46 -7.78 -31.78 11.34
CA ILE A 46 -7.33 -33.07 11.92
C ILE A 46 -5.82 -33.24 11.73
N ASP A 47 -5.31 -32.96 10.53
CA ASP A 47 -3.88 -33.16 10.22
C ASP A 47 -2.99 -32.14 10.94
N LEU A 48 -3.42 -30.88 11.05
CA LEU A 48 -2.75 -29.88 11.87
C LEU A 48 -2.77 -30.26 13.34
N SER A 49 -3.90 -30.76 13.85
CA SER A 49 -4.00 -31.19 15.25
C SER A 49 -3.01 -32.31 15.60
N LYS A 50 -2.82 -33.27 14.68
CA LYS A 50 -1.82 -34.34 14.84
C LYS A 50 -0.41 -33.80 14.79
N THR A 51 -0.12 -32.90 13.87
CA THR A 51 1.22 -32.33 13.64
C THR A 51 1.67 -31.49 14.84
N LEU A 52 0.79 -30.61 15.31
CA LEU A 52 1.03 -29.71 16.45
C LEU A 52 0.82 -30.39 17.82
N ARG A 53 0.27 -31.61 17.84
CA ARG A 53 -0.07 -32.37 19.06
C ARG A 53 -0.99 -31.59 20.00
N ALA A 54 -1.91 -30.83 19.41
CA ALA A 54 -2.88 -29.99 20.11
C ALA A 54 -4.13 -29.90 19.24
N GLU A 55 -5.31 -30.01 19.83
CA GLU A 55 -6.56 -29.94 19.07
C GLU A 55 -6.84 -28.52 18.58
N VAL A 56 -7.30 -28.39 17.34
CA VAL A 56 -7.97 -27.16 16.87
C VAL A 56 -9.25 -26.98 17.71
N GLU A 57 -9.33 -25.91 18.48
CA GLU A 57 -10.45 -25.65 19.40
C GLU A 57 -11.74 -25.36 18.62
N TRP A 58 -11.63 -24.60 17.52
CA TRP A 58 -12.71 -24.36 16.58
C TRP A 58 -12.20 -23.87 15.22
N ALA A 59 -13.03 -24.03 14.21
CA ALA A 59 -12.86 -23.47 12.88
C ALA A 59 -14.12 -22.69 12.48
N LYS A 60 -13.95 -21.47 11.99
CA LYS A 60 -15.02 -20.56 11.55
C LYS A 60 -14.81 -20.19 10.08
N PRO A 61 -15.83 -20.33 9.20
CA PRO A 61 -15.71 -19.87 7.83
C PRO A 61 -15.67 -18.34 7.79
N LEU A 62 -14.72 -17.77 7.03
CA LEU A 62 -14.67 -16.34 6.71
C LEU A 62 -15.23 -16.05 5.32
N SER A 63 -14.99 -16.94 4.35
CA SER A 63 -15.59 -16.89 3.00
C SER A 63 -15.75 -18.29 2.43
N LEU A 64 -16.99 -18.75 2.25
CA LEU A 64 -17.27 -20.08 1.71
C LEU A 64 -16.96 -20.18 0.21
N SER A 65 -17.21 -19.10 -0.56
CA SER A 65 -16.95 -19.07 -2.01
C SER A 65 -15.45 -19.12 -2.33
N MET A 66 -14.62 -18.56 -1.46
CA MET A 66 -13.16 -18.56 -1.60
C MET A 66 -12.48 -19.67 -0.77
N ASN A 67 -13.24 -20.46 -0.01
CA ASN A 67 -12.73 -21.46 0.92
C ASN A 67 -11.72 -20.90 1.95
N ILE A 68 -12.07 -19.77 2.58
CA ILE A 68 -11.27 -19.10 3.62
C ILE A 68 -11.83 -19.38 5.01
N TRP A 69 -10.96 -19.79 5.92
CA TRP A 69 -11.30 -20.21 7.29
C TRP A 69 -10.41 -19.55 8.32
N LEU A 70 -10.97 -19.28 9.51
CA LEU A 70 -10.25 -18.87 10.70
C LEU A 70 -10.23 -20.05 11.69
N LEU A 71 -9.04 -20.44 12.14
CA LEU A 71 -8.87 -21.51 13.13
C LEU A 71 -8.38 -20.93 14.45
N GLN A 72 -8.80 -21.53 15.55
CA GLN A 72 -8.25 -21.30 16.88
C GLN A 72 -7.52 -22.54 17.38
N PHE A 73 -6.31 -22.32 17.84
CA PHE A 73 -5.50 -23.29 18.54
C PHE A 73 -5.34 -22.88 20.02
N PRO A 74 -4.99 -23.82 20.91
CA PRO A 74 -4.71 -23.51 22.30
C PRO A 74 -3.58 -22.48 22.44
N VAL A 75 -3.81 -21.46 23.26
CA VAL A 75 -2.90 -20.31 23.43
C VAL A 75 -1.53 -20.66 24.05
N PHE A 76 -1.31 -21.90 24.48
CA PHE A 76 0.01 -22.35 24.92
C PHE A 76 0.96 -22.69 23.76
N LEU A 77 0.42 -22.89 22.55
CA LEU A 77 1.24 -23.08 21.35
C LEU A 77 1.85 -21.74 20.93
N GLU A 78 3.04 -21.82 20.34
CA GLU A 78 3.70 -20.65 19.76
C GLU A 78 3.09 -20.32 18.40
N ASP A 79 2.65 -19.07 18.21
CA ASP A 79 1.95 -18.63 17.00
C ASP A 79 2.78 -18.86 15.73
N ALA A 80 4.09 -18.61 15.80
CA ALA A 80 5.01 -18.87 14.71
C ALA A 80 5.04 -20.34 14.28
N GLU A 81 4.94 -21.27 15.23
CA GLU A 81 4.90 -22.71 14.94
C GLU A 81 3.56 -23.11 14.32
N ILE A 82 2.43 -22.57 14.82
CA ILE A 82 1.11 -22.80 14.22
C ILE A 82 1.14 -22.35 12.75
N LEU A 83 1.60 -21.12 12.49
CA LEU A 83 1.67 -20.57 11.14
C LEU A 83 2.63 -21.37 10.25
N HIS A 84 3.80 -21.75 10.77
CA HIS A 84 4.78 -22.55 10.04
C HIS A 84 4.18 -23.89 9.58
N GLN A 85 3.52 -24.63 10.48
CA GLN A 85 2.89 -25.91 10.12
C GLN A 85 1.69 -25.72 9.19
N ALA A 86 0.86 -24.70 9.43
CA ALA A 86 -0.27 -24.35 8.57
C ALA A 86 0.16 -24.07 7.12
N SER A 87 1.22 -23.29 6.93
CA SER A 87 1.75 -22.94 5.60
C SER A 87 2.26 -24.15 4.79
N ARG A 88 2.56 -25.26 5.47
CA ARG A 88 3.10 -26.49 4.88
C ARG A 88 2.05 -27.60 4.77
N GLN A 89 0.87 -27.39 5.31
CA GLN A 89 -0.19 -28.37 5.33
C GLN A 89 -0.78 -28.55 3.93
N LYS A 90 -0.90 -29.80 3.48
CA LYS A 90 -1.50 -30.11 2.19
C LYS A 90 -2.94 -29.59 2.15
N GLY A 91 -3.29 -28.90 1.06
CA GLY A 91 -4.61 -28.28 0.87
C GLY A 91 -4.71 -26.84 1.37
N VAL A 92 -3.66 -26.28 1.97
CA VAL A 92 -3.57 -24.85 2.32
C VAL A 92 -2.80 -24.12 1.23
N LEU A 93 -3.41 -23.09 0.63
CA LEU A 93 -2.79 -22.21 -0.36
C LEU A 93 -2.07 -21.04 0.29
N ILE A 94 -2.73 -20.41 1.28
CA ILE A 94 -2.19 -19.28 2.05
C ILE A 94 -2.53 -19.50 3.51
N SER A 95 -1.59 -19.18 4.40
CA SER A 95 -1.83 -19.07 5.84
C SER A 95 -1.29 -17.73 6.33
N GLN A 96 -2.04 -17.02 7.16
CA GLN A 96 -1.59 -15.79 7.82
C GLN A 96 -2.15 -15.70 9.24
N PHE A 97 -1.62 -14.80 10.05
CA PHE A 97 -2.19 -14.51 11.36
C PHE A 97 -3.53 -13.76 11.24
N ASN A 98 -4.36 -13.83 12.28
CA ASN A 98 -5.50 -12.94 12.41
C ASN A 98 -5.07 -11.60 13.02
N HIS A 99 -4.57 -10.69 12.19
CA HIS A 99 -4.04 -9.40 12.62
C HIS A 99 -5.11 -8.50 13.29
N THR A 100 -4.74 -7.84 14.39
CA THR A 100 -5.62 -6.92 15.13
C THR A 100 -5.35 -5.45 14.84
N ASN A 101 -4.17 -5.15 14.31
CA ASN A 101 -3.75 -3.80 13.94
C ASN A 101 -3.92 -3.62 12.42
N LEU A 102 -5.15 -3.75 11.94
CA LEU A 102 -5.48 -3.42 10.56
C LEU A 102 -5.60 -1.90 10.45
N ASP A 103 -4.72 -1.28 9.69
CA ASP A 103 -4.93 0.10 9.26
C ASP A 103 -6.12 0.13 8.29
N ILE A 104 -6.98 1.13 8.45
CA ILE A 104 -8.10 1.35 7.54
C ILE A 104 -7.50 1.67 6.17
N ARG A 105 -8.01 1.02 5.10
CA ARG A 105 -7.65 1.28 3.71
C ARG A 105 -7.46 2.78 3.48
N SER A 106 -6.35 3.17 2.89
CA SER A 106 -6.08 4.56 2.52
C SER A 106 -7.02 4.95 1.38
N LEU A 107 -8.22 5.39 1.74
CA LEU A 107 -9.08 6.14 0.84
C LEU A 107 -8.61 7.60 0.86
N PRO A 108 -8.59 8.27 -0.30
CA PRO A 108 -8.24 9.68 -0.35
C PRO A 108 -9.26 10.50 0.45
N ASN A 109 -8.79 11.53 1.15
CA ASN A 109 -9.64 12.50 1.86
C ASN A 109 -10.26 13.57 0.92
N ASP A 110 -10.05 13.43 -0.39
CA ASP A 110 -10.45 14.32 -1.47
C ASP A 110 -11.98 14.54 -1.51
N SER A 111 -12.38 15.80 -1.59
CA SER A 111 -13.76 16.24 -1.36
C SER A 111 -14.80 15.65 -2.34
N LEU A 112 -14.37 15.23 -3.53
CA LEU A 112 -15.20 14.67 -4.59
C LEU A 112 -14.89 13.20 -4.90
N PHE A 113 -14.02 12.52 -4.13
CA PHE A 113 -13.66 11.12 -4.36
C PHE A 113 -14.90 10.21 -4.43
N TYR A 114 -15.91 10.48 -3.62
CA TYR A 114 -17.18 9.75 -3.62
C TYR A 114 -17.93 9.74 -4.96
N LYS A 115 -17.55 10.61 -5.92
CA LYS A 115 -18.10 10.65 -7.29
C LYS A 115 -17.30 9.78 -8.28
N GLN A 116 -16.12 9.31 -7.90
CA GLN A 116 -15.18 8.60 -8.78
C GLN A 116 -15.43 7.09 -8.77
N TRP A 117 -16.62 6.69 -9.23
CA TRP A 117 -17.06 5.29 -9.26
C TRP A 117 -16.05 4.35 -9.93
N ALA A 118 -15.28 4.83 -10.92
CA ALA A 118 -14.30 4.02 -11.62
C ALA A 118 -13.13 3.59 -10.73
N LEU A 119 -12.86 4.32 -9.64
CA LEU A 119 -11.80 4.01 -8.66
C LEU A 119 -12.35 3.18 -7.50
N LEU A 120 -13.58 3.46 -7.06
CA LEU A 120 -14.28 2.71 -6.03
C LEU A 120 -15.79 2.72 -6.30
N ASN A 121 -16.36 1.55 -6.56
CA ASN A 121 -17.79 1.37 -6.79
C ASN A 121 -18.39 0.46 -5.72
N ASP A 122 -18.90 1.05 -4.64
CA ASP A 122 -19.61 0.34 -3.58
C ASP A 122 -21.11 0.10 -3.90
N GLY A 123 -21.54 0.39 -5.12
CA GLY A 123 -22.93 0.28 -5.58
C GLY A 123 -23.85 1.43 -5.15
N THR A 124 -23.35 2.44 -4.42
CA THR A 124 -24.18 3.55 -3.94
C THR A 124 -24.52 4.57 -5.03
N ASN A 125 -23.71 4.66 -6.09
CA ASN A 125 -23.89 5.61 -7.19
C ASN A 125 -24.62 5.03 -8.42
N GLY A 126 -25.22 3.85 -8.28
CA GLY A 126 -25.84 3.11 -9.38
C GLY A 126 -24.80 2.40 -10.25
N GLY A 127 -25.08 1.13 -10.56
CA GLY A 127 -24.11 0.23 -11.20
C GLY A 127 -24.02 -1.10 -10.43
N ALA A 128 -23.31 -2.08 -10.99
CA ALA A 128 -22.93 -3.26 -10.22
C ALA A 128 -21.78 -2.85 -9.28
N GLY A 129 -21.93 -3.06 -7.97
CA GLY A 129 -21.00 -2.60 -6.92
C GLY A 129 -19.65 -3.32 -6.86
N THR A 130 -19.13 -3.71 -8.02
CA THR A 130 -17.78 -4.28 -8.24
C THR A 130 -17.27 -3.93 -9.64
N ALA A 131 -17.89 -2.97 -10.32
CA ALA A 131 -17.51 -2.55 -11.67
C ALA A 131 -16.66 -1.28 -11.56
N ASP A 132 -15.41 -1.48 -11.14
CA ASP A 132 -14.36 -0.47 -10.98
C ASP A 132 -12.99 -1.13 -11.27
N ILE A 133 -11.89 -0.45 -10.94
CA ILE A 133 -10.52 -0.97 -11.12
C ILE A 133 -9.89 -1.49 -9.83
N ASP A 134 -10.67 -1.65 -8.74
CA ASP A 134 -10.18 -1.98 -7.39
C ASP A 134 -9.02 -1.05 -6.93
N ALA A 135 -9.12 0.27 -7.21
CA ALA A 135 -8.02 1.21 -6.96
C ALA A 135 -7.64 1.28 -5.48
N GLU A 136 -8.62 1.18 -4.57
CA GLU A 136 -8.38 1.18 -3.13
C GLU A 136 -7.55 -0.01 -2.69
N SER A 137 -7.72 -1.17 -3.34
CA SER A 137 -6.92 -2.35 -3.04
C SER A 137 -5.50 -2.23 -3.60
N ALA A 138 -5.32 -1.51 -4.72
CA ALA A 138 -4.00 -1.19 -5.26
C ALA A 138 -3.25 -0.18 -4.38
N TRP A 139 -3.95 0.80 -3.81
CA TRP A 139 -3.35 1.83 -2.95
C TRP A 139 -2.84 1.30 -1.61
N ASP A 140 -3.37 0.17 -1.13
CA ASP A 140 -2.79 -0.58 -0.01
C ASP A 140 -1.36 -1.09 -0.32
N ILE A 141 -0.99 -1.18 -1.61
CA ILE A 141 0.36 -1.55 -2.07
C ILE A 141 1.18 -0.30 -2.40
N THR A 142 0.63 0.61 -3.20
CA THR A 142 1.28 1.89 -3.57
C THR A 142 0.29 2.90 -4.14
N THR A 143 0.53 4.18 -3.85
CA THR A 143 -0.20 5.31 -4.45
C THR A 143 0.60 6.01 -5.55
N GLY A 144 1.62 5.34 -6.09
CA GLY A 144 2.55 5.87 -7.07
C GLY A 144 3.86 6.36 -6.44
N GLY A 145 4.50 7.35 -7.06
CA GLY A 145 5.70 8.00 -6.60
C GLY A 145 6.95 7.44 -7.27
N LEU A 146 7.57 6.44 -6.65
CA LEU A 146 8.84 5.88 -7.11
C LEU A 146 8.67 4.46 -7.67
N THR A 147 9.50 4.10 -8.64
CA THR A 147 9.67 2.72 -9.10
C THR A 147 10.32 1.87 -8.01
N PRO A 148 10.32 0.52 -8.11
CA PRO A 148 11.05 -0.35 -7.19
C PRO A 148 12.56 -0.07 -7.10
N PHE A 149 13.13 0.66 -8.07
CA PHE A 149 14.54 1.06 -8.09
C PHE A 149 14.79 2.46 -7.51
N GLY A 150 13.74 3.18 -7.11
CA GLY A 150 13.82 4.50 -6.52
C GLY A 150 13.70 5.67 -7.51
N ASP A 151 13.39 5.40 -8.78
CA ASP A 151 13.23 6.45 -9.80
C ASP A 151 11.83 7.06 -9.73
N THR A 152 11.70 8.37 -9.98
CA THR A 152 10.37 9.00 -10.08
C THR A 152 9.60 8.49 -11.28
N ILE A 153 8.33 8.13 -11.08
CA ILE A 153 7.43 7.77 -12.17
C ILE A 153 7.00 9.05 -12.89
N VAL A 154 7.34 9.14 -14.18
CA VAL A 154 6.92 10.22 -15.08
C VAL A 154 6.00 9.63 -16.15
N VAL A 155 4.82 10.23 -16.34
CA VAL A 155 3.86 9.87 -17.38
C VAL A 155 3.75 11.02 -18.37
N ALA A 156 4.15 10.78 -19.62
CA ALA A 156 3.97 11.73 -20.70
C ALA A 156 2.54 11.64 -21.25
N VAL A 157 1.87 12.78 -21.40
CA VAL A 157 0.49 12.85 -21.88
C VAL A 157 0.45 13.70 -23.15
N ILE A 158 0.33 13.05 -24.30
CA ILE A 158 0.27 13.72 -25.60
C ILE A 158 -1.19 14.10 -25.89
N ASP A 159 -1.57 15.34 -25.58
CA ASP A 159 -2.94 15.84 -25.73
C ASP A 159 -2.96 17.31 -26.23
N MET A 160 -4.08 18.02 -26.09
CA MET A 160 -4.27 19.41 -26.54
C MET A 160 -3.78 20.46 -25.53
N GLY A 161 -3.00 20.05 -24.52
CA GLY A 161 -2.48 20.92 -23.46
C GLY A 161 -3.21 20.80 -22.11
N PHE A 162 -2.74 21.57 -21.13
CA PHE A 162 -3.03 21.39 -19.71
C PHE A 162 -3.19 22.73 -18.99
N ASP A 163 -4.05 22.76 -17.98
CA ASP A 163 -4.02 23.79 -16.95
C ASP A 163 -2.93 23.46 -15.94
N LEU A 164 -1.72 23.96 -16.18
CA LEU A 164 -0.54 23.69 -15.35
C LEU A 164 -0.67 24.24 -13.93
N ASP A 165 -1.53 25.25 -13.73
CA ASP A 165 -1.76 25.90 -12.44
C ASP A 165 -2.99 25.32 -11.69
N HIS A 166 -3.61 24.27 -12.23
CA HIS A 166 -4.78 23.67 -11.61
C HIS A 166 -4.43 23.14 -10.21
N GLU A 167 -5.19 23.57 -9.19
CA GLU A 167 -4.90 23.37 -7.77
C GLU A 167 -4.67 21.90 -7.38
N ASP A 168 -5.37 21.00 -8.06
CA ASP A 168 -5.34 19.56 -7.81
C ASP A 168 -4.29 18.79 -8.63
N LEU A 169 -3.53 19.49 -9.48
CA LEU A 169 -2.60 18.91 -10.44
C LEU A 169 -1.18 19.47 -10.34
N VAL A 170 -1.04 20.75 -9.96
CA VAL A 170 0.23 21.47 -9.94
C VAL A 170 1.34 20.75 -9.18
N GLU A 171 1.04 20.06 -8.07
CA GLU A 171 2.03 19.29 -7.30
C GLU A 171 2.56 18.05 -8.05
N ASN A 172 1.76 17.51 -8.96
CA ASN A 172 2.10 16.35 -9.78
C ASN A 172 2.54 16.74 -11.20
N MET A 173 2.68 18.02 -11.53
CA MET A 173 3.29 18.42 -12.81
C MET A 173 4.79 18.12 -12.82
N PHE A 174 5.27 17.66 -13.97
CA PHE A 174 6.69 17.48 -14.23
C PHE A 174 7.40 18.84 -14.30
N PHE A 175 8.68 18.84 -13.92
CA PHE A 175 9.56 19.99 -14.08
C PHE A 175 10.94 19.52 -14.55
N ASN A 176 11.43 20.06 -15.67
CA ASN A 176 12.77 19.78 -16.16
C ASN A 176 13.79 20.60 -15.37
N TYR A 177 14.44 19.98 -14.37
CA TYR A 177 15.47 20.65 -13.56
C TYR A 177 16.81 20.83 -14.27
N ASN A 178 16.97 20.31 -15.50
CA ASN A 178 18.17 20.53 -16.29
C ASN A 178 18.09 21.79 -17.17
N GLU A 179 16.93 22.42 -17.25
CA GLU A 179 16.70 23.69 -17.97
C GLU A 179 16.72 24.89 -17.03
N ILE A 180 17.21 26.03 -17.52
CA ILE A 180 17.10 27.33 -16.83
C ILE A 180 15.98 28.14 -17.49
N ASP A 181 14.84 28.21 -16.80
CA ASP A 181 13.63 28.88 -17.29
C ASP A 181 13.89 30.29 -17.89
N GLY A 182 13.59 30.43 -19.18
CA GLY A 182 13.56 31.69 -19.91
C GLY A 182 14.94 32.25 -20.25
N ASN A 183 15.99 31.44 -20.29
CA ASN A 183 17.32 31.88 -20.72
C ASN A 183 17.47 31.83 -22.26
N GLY A 184 16.53 31.19 -22.97
CA GLY A 184 16.53 31.06 -24.42
C GLY A 184 17.57 30.08 -24.96
N MET A 185 18.04 29.15 -24.13
CA MET A 185 18.99 28.09 -24.47
C MET A 185 18.37 26.71 -24.21
N ASP A 186 18.93 25.71 -24.87
CA ASP A 186 18.67 24.29 -24.60
C ASP A 186 19.84 23.85 -23.70
N ASP A 187 19.64 23.91 -22.39
CA ASP A 187 20.70 23.72 -21.38
C ASP A 187 21.04 22.24 -21.22
N ASP A 188 20.06 21.36 -21.44
CA ASP A 188 20.24 19.91 -21.33
C ASP A 188 20.62 19.21 -22.65
N GLY A 189 20.51 19.92 -23.78
CA GLY A 189 20.89 19.47 -25.12
C GLY A 189 19.91 18.49 -25.74
N ASN A 190 18.65 18.47 -25.30
CA ASN A 190 17.62 17.54 -25.76
C ASN A 190 16.96 17.97 -27.09
N GLY A 191 17.23 19.19 -27.56
CA GLY A 191 16.68 19.78 -28.78
C GLY A 191 15.50 20.73 -28.59
N TYR A 192 15.09 20.99 -27.35
CA TYR A 192 13.95 21.83 -26.97
C TYR A 192 14.42 22.93 -26.03
N VAL A 193 14.25 24.19 -26.44
CA VAL A 193 14.72 25.36 -25.69
C VAL A 193 13.74 25.70 -24.57
N ASP A 194 14.22 25.85 -23.33
CA ASP A 194 13.42 26.23 -22.16
C ASP A 194 12.23 25.27 -21.88
N ASP A 195 12.35 23.95 -22.13
CA ASP A 195 11.26 22.96 -21.96
C ASP A 195 10.98 22.55 -20.51
N VAL A 196 11.03 23.53 -19.59
CA VAL A 196 10.88 23.36 -18.13
C VAL A 196 9.58 22.66 -17.73
N GLN A 197 8.51 22.84 -18.49
CA GLN A 197 7.18 22.28 -18.25
C GLN A 197 6.67 21.53 -19.49
N GLY A 198 7.57 20.85 -20.21
CA GLY A 198 7.24 20.10 -21.43
C GLY A 198 7.28 20.95 -22.70
N TRP A 199 6.74 20.41 -23.79
CA TRP A 199 6.87 21.02 -25.11
C TRP A 199 5.56 21.05 -25.91
N ASP A 200 5.19 22.20 -26.47
CA ASP A 200 4.10 22.29 -27.43
C ASP A 200 4.62 21.93 -28.84
N PHE A 201 4.33 20.71 -29.27
CA PHE A 201 4.71 20.23 -30.60
C PHE A 201 3.92 20.89 -31.76
N TYR A 202 2.80 21.55 -31.49
CA TYR A 202 2.03 22.25 -32.51
C TYR A 202 2.65 23.60 -32.86
N ASN A 203 2.94 24.43 -31.86
CA ASN A 203 3.59 25.72 -32.06
C ASN A 203 5.12 25.63 -32.12
N ASN A 204 5.68 24.50 -31.67
CA ASN A 204 7.11 24.25 -31.56
C ASN A 204 7.79 25.28 -30.62
N ASP A 205 7.25 25.40 -29.42
CA ASP A 205 7.72 26.26 -28.33
C ASP A 205 7.44 25.60 -26.95
N PRO A 206 7.98 26.12 -25.83
CA PRO A 206 7.75 25.54 -24.51
C PRO A 206 6.42 26.00 -23.87
N VAL A 207 5.58 26.75 -24.60
CA VAL A 207 4.38 27.37 -24.02
C VAL A 207 3.20 26.41 -24.11
N GLN A 208 2.87 25.79 -22.98
CA GLN A 208 1.75 24.85 -22.92
C GLN A 208 0.40 25.55 -23.09
N PRO A 209 -0.45 25.14 -24.06
CA PRO A 209 -1.80 25.67 -24.17
C PRO A 209 -2.67 25.16 -23.03
N THR A 210 -3.52 26.02 -22.46
CA THR A 210 -4.52 25.59 -21.47
C THR A 210 -5.70 24.91 -22.14
N ASN A 211 -5.99 23.65 -21.81
CA ASN A 211 -7.09 22.88 -22.40
C ASN A 211 -7.78 21.95 -21.40
N SER A 212 -9.11 21.83 -21.47
CA SER A 212 -9.88 20.99 -20.54
C SER A 212 -9.75 19.48 -20.79
N HIS A 213 -9.50 19.05 -22.02
CA HIS A 213 -9.37 17.63 -22.37
C HIS A 213 -8.09 17.03 -21.77
N GLY A 214 -6.92 17.62 -22.06
CA GLY A 214 -5.65 17.17 -21.49
C GLY A 214 -5.62 17.32 -19.96
N THR A 215 -6.19 18.39 -19.40
CA THR A 215 -6.35 18.55 -17.94
C THR A 215 -7.19 17.42 -17.33
N HIS A 216 -8.29 17.02 -17.98
CA HIS A 216 -9.12 15.92 -17.50
C HIS A 216 -8.39 14.57 -17.56
N VAL A 217 -7.63 14.32 -18.64
CA VAL A 217 -6.78 13.13 -18.77
C VAL A 217 -5.71 13.11 -17.68
N ALA A 218 -5.00 14.22 -17.47
CA ALA A 218 -4.02 14.39 -16.40
C ALA A 218 -4.64 14.14 -15.02
N GLY A 219 -5.82 14.70 -14.74
CA GLY A 219 -6.54 14.49 -13.48
C GLY A 219 -6.88 13.02 -13.24
N THR A 220 -7.28 12.29 -14.28
CA THR A 220 -7.56 10.85 -14.18
C THR A 220 -6.28 10.05 -13.87
N ILE A 221 -5.15 10.43 -14.47
CA ILE A 221 -3.84 9.78 -14.23
C ILE A 221 -3.33 10.07 -12.82
N GLY A 222 -3.37 11.34 -12.42
CA GLY A 222 -2.63 11.82 -11.26
C GLY A 222 -3.03 13.18 -10.72
N ALA A 223 -4.34 13.47 -10.61
CA ALA A 223 -4.75 14.46 -9.61
C ALA A 223 -4.21 14.04 -8.22
N ARG A 224 -3.83 15.03 -7.43
CA ARG A 224 -3.07 14.87 -6.20
C ARG A 224 -3.96 14.29 -5.08
N GLY A 225 -3.94 12.97 -4.93
CA GLY A 225 -4.71 12.30 -3.88
C GLY A 225 -4.26 12.66 -2.46
N ASP A 226 -5.21 12.62 -1.53
CA ASP A 226 -5.11 12.85 -0.08
C ASP A 226 -4.75 14.28 0.32
N ASN A 227 -5.05 15.27 -0.53
CA ASN A 227 -4.79 16.69 -0.30
C ASN A 227 -6.02 17.50 0.17
N ASN A 228 -7.18 16.86 0.38
CA ASN A 228 -8.49 17.42 0.74
C ASN A 228 -9.15 18.29 -0.35
N ILE A 229 -8.62 18.30 -1.57
CA ILE A 229 -9.10 19.08 -2.70
C ILE A 229 -9.78 18.13 -3.70
N GLY A 230 -10.71 18.65 -4.50
CA GLY A 230 -11.17 18.00 -5.73
C GLY A 230 -11.29 16.48 -5.73
N VAL A 231 -10.52 15.84 -6.60
CA VAL A 231 -10.55 14.42 -6.97
C VAL A 231 -9.15 13.82 -6.86
N THR A 232 -9.05 12.49 -6.78
CA THR A 232 -7.75 11.83 -6.88
C THR A 232 -7.53 11.23 -8.28
N GLY A 233 -6.28 11.19 -8.73
CA GLY A 233 -5.89 10.32 -9.84
C GLY A 233 -5.76 8.86 -9.41
N VAL A 234 -5.51 7.98 -10.37
CA VAL A 234 -5.07 6.61 -10.08
C VAL A 234 -3.75 6.60 -9.30
N ASN A 235 -2.85 7.55 -9.58
CA ASN A 235 -1.61 7.76 -8.85
C ASN A 235 -1.68 9.06 -8.06
N TRP A 236 -1.69 9.00 -6.73
CA TRP A 236 -1.71 10.20 -5.89
C TRP A 236 -0.40 10.97 -5.99
N ASN A 237 0.70 10.23 -6.18
CA ASN A 237 2.04 10.74 -6.37
C ASN A 237 2.53 10.33 -7.76
N VAL A 238 2.74 11.27 -8.67
CA VAL A 238 3.31 11.00 -10.00
C VAL A 238 3.83 12.32 -10.58
N LYS A 239 4.64 12.25 -11.64
CA LYS A 239 4.94 13.42 -12.47
C LYS A 239 4.27 13.28 -13.83
N ILE A 240 3.51 14.29 -14.22
CA ILE A 240 2.82 14.36 -15.50
C ILE A 240 3.60 15.33 -16.38
N LEU A 241 4.14 14.80 -17.48
CA LEU A 241 4.82 15.57 -18.51
C LEU A 241 3.80 15.90 -19.60
N PRO A 242 3.43 17.18 -19.75
CA PRO A 242 2.52 17.63 -20.81
C PRO A 242 3.16 17.62 -22.20
#